data_AF-A0A7X9BAZ0-F1
#
_entry.id   AF-A0A7X9BAZ0-F1
#
_cell.length_a   1.000
_cell.length_b   1.000
_cell.length_c   1.000
_cell.angle_alpha   90.00
_cell.angle_beta   90.00
_cell.angle_gamma   90.00
#
_symmetry.space_group_name_H-M   'P 1'
#
loop_
_entity.id
_entity.type
_entity.pdbx_description
1 polymer ?
#
loop_
_entity_poly.entity_id
_entity_poly.type
_entity_poly.pdbx_seq_one_letter_code
_entity_poly.pdbx_strand_id
1 'polypeptide(L)'
;MKKFIISILLLLSFFIVNVKAEKLPEVTDHEKVTIYIFRGDGCGYCGNAIEWFYNLGDKYDDYFQVITYEVWNNDSNAILLEEVAAELDVDISGVPFIVLGDKFYVTGFSPEDGEELVDVALEEYQNKKYKDIVAKISKEISDDLTKNKNKDNEEIELPQSTSLYAAAKDEGFVVDNSSDTAAILGISAVVAIVILGFIVITRKQN
;
A
#
# COMPACT_ATOMS: atom_id res chain seq x y z
N MET A 1 31.84 37.64 -13.09
CA MET A 1 30.60 36.85 -13.17
C MET A 1 30.86 35.38 -13.54
N LYS A 2 31.59 35.06 -14.63
CA LYS A 2 31.88 33.67 -15.07
C LYS A 2 32.58 32.78 -14.01
N LYS A 3 33.47 33.36 -13.19
CA LYS A 3 34.20 32.66 -12.11
C LYS A 3 33.31 32.30 -10.91
N PHE A 4 32.27 33.09 -10.65
CA PHE A 4 31.27 32.81 -9.61
C PHE A 4 30.30 31.70 -10.04
N ILE A 5 29.95 31.65 -11.32
CA ILE A 5 29.11 30.59 -11.90
C ILE A 5 29.82 29.23 -11.81
N ILE A 6 31.12 29.16 -12.11
CA ILE A 6 31.90 27.92 -12.01
C ILE A 6 32.02 27.45 -10.56
N SER A 7 32.19 28.39 -9.62
CA SER A 7 32.25 28.07 -8.18
C SER A 7 30.91 27.55 -7.62
N ILE A 8 29.79 28.07 -8.11
CA ILE A 8 28.44 27.59 -7.76
C ILE A 8 28.17 26.20 -8.36
N LEU A 9 28.58 25.95 -9.61
CA LEU A 9 28.42 24.64 -10.24
C LEU A 9 29.22 23.53 -9.53
N LEU A 10 30.43 23.85 -9.05
CA LEU A 10 31.25 22.93 -8.26
C LEU A 10 30.67 22.64 -6.86
N LEU A 11 30.07 23.64 -6.21
CA LEU A 11 29.40 23.46 -4.92
C LEU A 11 28.09 22.65 -5.03
N LEU A 12 27.32 22.82 -6.12
CA LEU A 12 26.15 21.98 -6.41
C LEU A 12 26.52 20.51 -6.67
N SER A 13 27.72 20.23 -7.19
CA SER A 13 28.20 18.86 -7.38
C SER A 13 28.55 18.13 -6.08
N PHE A 14 28.60 18.84 -4.94
CA PHE A 14 28.86 18.23 -3.62
C PHE A 14 27.57 17.83 -2.89
N PHE A 15 26.40 18.26 -3.39
CA PHE A 15 25.08 17.79 -2.97
C PHE A 15 24.66 16.54 -3.74
N ILE A 16 25.57 15.58 -3.92
CA ILE A 16 25.18 14.22 -4.29
C ILE A 16 24.57 13.63 -3.03
N VAL A 17 23.26 13.84 -2.91
CA VAL A 17 22.38 13.21 -1.93
C VAL A 17 22.77 11.74 -1.80
N ASN A 18 23.09 11.32 -0.57
CA ASN A 18 23.23 9.92 -0.20
C ASN A 18 21.83 9.28 -0.29
N VAL A 19 21.37 9.02 -1.51
CA VAL A 19 20.16 8.23 -1.74
C VAL A 19 20.55 6.80 -1.40
N LYS A 20 20.06 6.31 -0.26
CA LYS A 20 20.19 4.90 0.11
C LYS A 20 19.37 4.12 -0.91
N ALA A 21 20.03 3.51 -1.88
CA ALA A 21 19.37 2.65 -2.85
C ALA A 21 18.82 1.43 -2.10
N GLU A 22 17.50 1.35 -2.01
CA GLU A 22 16.79 0.20 -1.50
C GLU A 22 17.00 -0.95 -2.49
N LYS A 23 17.61 -2.04 -2.03
CA LYS A 23 17.93 -3.18 -2.89
C LYS A 23 16.68 -4.06 -3.00
N LEU A 24 15.91 -3.86 -4.06
CA LEU A 24 14.75 -4.71 -4.36
C LEU A 24 15.20 -6.13 -4.75
N PRO A 25 14.36 -7.16 -4.47
CA PRO A 25 14.61 -8.50 -4.96
C PRO A 25 14.57 -8.59 -6.49
N GLU A 26 15.16 -9.64 -7.04
CA GLU A 26 14.96 -9.96 -8.45
C GLU A 26 13.47 -10.31 -8.69
N VAL A 27 12.87 -9.72 -9.72
CA VAL A 27 11.50 -10.07 -10.13
C VAL A 27 11.52 -11.47 -10.74
N THR A 28 10.64 -12.33 -10.24
CA THR A 28 10.51 -13.74 -10.65
C THR A 28 9.07 -14.03 -11.10
N ASP A 29 8.79 -15.28 -11.47
CA ASP A 29 7.44 -15.76 -11.80
C ASP A 29 6.63 -16.19 -10.56
N HIS A 30 7.15 -15.94 -9.34
CA HIS A 30 6.42 -16.19 -8.11
C HIS A 30 5.15 -15.34 -8.02
N GLU A 31 4.14 -15.89 -7.34
CA GLU A 31 2.93 -15.14 -7.02
C GLU A 31 3.26 -13.95 -6.09
N LYS A 32 2.60 -12.82 -6.33
CA LYS A 32 2.78 -11.61 -5.52
C LYS A 32 2.33 -11.87 -4.09
N VAL A 33 3.03 -11.26 -3.12
CA VAL A 33 2.53 -11.20 -1.74
C VAL A 33 1.29 -10.32 -1.69
N THR A 34 0.29 -10.68 -0.89
CA THR A 34 -0.87 -9.80 -0.66
C THR A 34 -0.82 -9.22 0.74
N ILE A 35 -0.91 -7.89 0.82
CA ILE A 35 -1.15 -7.14 2.05
C ILE A 35 -2.65 -6.88 2.13
N TYR A 36 -3.29 -7.33 3.20
CA TYR A 36 -4.72 -7.15 3.42
C TYR A 36 -4.97 -6.03 4.42
N ILE A 37 -5.84 -5.08 4.07
CA ILE A 37 -6.28 -4.00 4.97
C ILE A 37 -7.76 -4.19 5.27
N PHE A 38 -8.08 -4.65 6.48
CA PHE A 38 -9.43 -4.57 7.01
C PHE A 38 -9.69 -3.14 7.49
N ARG A 39 -10.66 -2.46 6.88
CA ARG A 39 -10.92 -1.02 7.05
C ARG A 39 -12.37 -0.73 7.37
N GLY A 40 -12.63 0.45 7.92
CA GLY A 40 -13.98 1.01 8.02
C GLY A 40 -14.13 2.22 7.10
N ASP A 41 -15.29 2.37 6.46
CA ASP A 41 -15.61 3.57 5.68
C ASP A 41 -15.65 4.82 6.59
N GLY A 42 -14.92 5.88 6.22
CA GLY A 42 -14.78 7.10 7.01
C GLY A 42 -13.82 7.00 8.21
N CYS A 43 -13.09 5.89 8.35
CA CYS A 43 -12.04 5.72 9.36
C CYS A 43 -10.76 6.50 8.97
N GLY A 44 -10.42 7.55 9.73
CA GLY A 44 -9.25 8.39 9.41
C GLY A 44 -7.90 7.64 9.36
N TYR A 45 -7.67 6.68 10.26
CA TYR A 45 -6.45 5.86 10.22
C TYR A 45 -6.43 4.90 9.02
N CYS A 46 -7.60 4.42 8.60
CA CYS A 46 -7.72 3.56 7.44
C CYS A 46 -7.45 4.35 6.15
N GLY A 47 -7.97 5.58 6.06
CA GLY A 47 -7.66 6.51 4.99
C GLY A 47 -6.16 6.81 4.89
N ASN A 48 -5.48 7.02 6.03
CA ASN A 48 -4.03 7.22 6.06
C ASN A 48 -3.26 6.00 5.52
N ALA A 49 -3.67 4.78 5.86
CA ALA A 49 -3.05 3.55 5.34
C ALA A 49 -3.23 3.44 3.83
N ILE A 50 -4.46 3.64 3.34
CA ILE A 50 -4.79 3.61 1.91
C ILE A 50 -3.99 4.67 1.15
N GLU A 51 -3.94 5.91 1.65
CA GLU A 51 -3.16 7.00 1.04
C GLU A 51 -1.68 6.66 0.96
N TRP A 52 -1.11 6.13 2.05
CA TRP A 52 0.31 5.81 2.11
C TRP A 52 0.68 4.75 1.08
N PHE A 53 -0.07 3.64 1.03
CA PHE A 53 0.16 2.59 0.04
C PHE A 53 -0.11 3.07 -1.38
N TYR A 54 -1.15 3.87 -1.60
CA TYR A 54 -1.48 4.42 -2.91
C TYR A 54 -0.36 5.33 -3.44
N ASN A 55 0.26 6.12 -2.57
CA ASN A 55 1.36 7.02 -2.91
C ASN A 55 2.69 6.30 -3.23
N LEU A 56 2.80 4.99 -2.96
CA LEU A 56 3.92 4.19 -3.47
C LEU A 56 3.89 4.04 -4.99
N GLY A 57 2.71 4.24 -5.61
CA GLY A 57 2.52 4.06 -7.04
C GLY A 57 2.78 2.61 -7.48
N ASP A 58 3.35 2.46 -8.67
CA ASP A 58 3.66 1.17 -9.27
C ASP A 58 5.02 0.59 -8.84
N LYS A 59 5.74 1.27 -7.92
CA LYS A 59 7.12 0.93 -7.52
C LYS A 59 7.28 -0.53 -7.10
N TYR A 60 6.25 -1.11 -6.49
CA TYR A 60 6.30 -2.45 -5.92
C TYR A 60 5.29 -3.43 -6.53
N ASP A 61 4.64 -3.05 -7.63
CA ASP A 61 3.57 -3.86 -8.24
C ASP A 61 4.06 -5.24 -8.64
N ASP A 62 5.34 -5.43 -8.97
CA ASP A 62 5.90 -6.74 -9.32
C ASP A 62 6.05 -7.69 -8.10
N TYR A 63 6.03 -7.17 -6.88
CA TYR A 63 6.37 -7.91 -5.67
C TYR A 63 5.17 -8.18 -4.76
N PHE A 64 4.33 -7.18 -4.56
CA PHE A 64 3.14 -7.31 -3.73
C PHE A 64 1.96 -6.52 -4.29
N GLN A 65 0.78 -6.85 -3.80
CA GLN A 65 -0.45 -6.10 -4.02
C GLN A 65 -1.11 -5.78 -2.69
N VAL A 66 -1.97 -4.76 -2.69
CA VAL A 66 -2.76 -4.38 -1.51
C VAL A 66 -4.24 -4.58 -1.82
N ILE A 67 -4.90 -5.35 -0.97
CA ILE A 67 -6.33 -5.67 -1.05
C ILE A 67 -7.01 -5.18 0.22
N THR A 68 -8.21 -4.63 0.08
CA THR A 68 -8.96 -4.06 1.21
C THR A 68 -10.28 -4.79 1.41
N TYR A 69 -10.71 -4.88 2.67
CA TYR A 69 -12.04 -5.35 3.06
C TYR A 69 -12.69 -4.27 3.93
N GLU A 70 -13.81 -3.71 3.49
CA GLU A 70 -14.61 -2.79 4.31
C GLU A 70 -15.44 -3.62 5.28
N VAL A 71 -15.31 -3.41 6.60
CA VAL A 71 -15.89 -4.28 7.63
C VAL A 71 -17.01 -3.63 8.44
N TRP A 72 -17.23 -2.31 8.35
CA TRP A 72 -18.28 -1.65 9.13
C TRP A 72 -19.66 -1.77 8.49
N ASN A 73 -19.71 -1.89 7.16
CA ASN A 73 -20.96 -1.95 6.39
C ASN A 73 -21.06 -3.23 5.56
N ASN A 74 -20.22 -4.23 5.83
CA ASN A 74 -20.26 -5.54 5.17
C ASN A 74 -20.03 -6.66 6.20
N ASP A 75 -21.11 -7.34 6.57
CA ASP A 75 -21.10 -8.40 7.59
C ASP A 75 -20.19 -9.57 7.20
N SER A 76 -20.13 -9.94 5.91
CA SER A 76 -19.27 -11.03 5.45
C SER A 76 -17.78 -10.72 5.59
N ASN A 77 -17.41 -9.45 5.40
CA ASN A 77 -16.05 -8.97 5.63
C ASN A 77 -15.73 -8.86 7.13
N ALA A 78 -16.70 -8.48 7.95
CA ALA A 78 -16.56 -8.47 9.41
C ALA A 78 -16.30 -9.88 9.96
N ILE A 79 -17.05 -10.89 9.46
CA ILE A 79 -16.81 -12.30 9.78
C ILE A 79 -15.40 -12.73 9.36
N LEU A 80 -14.96 -12.37 8.15
CA LEU A 80 -13.59 -12.68 7.70
C LEU A 80 -12.53 -12.05 8.61
N LEU A 81 -12.73 -10.80 9.05
CA LEU A 81 -11.84 -10.13 10.00
C LEU A 81 -11.76 -10.90 11.34
N GLU A 82 -12.91 -11.30 11.90
CA GLU A 82 -12.97 -12.05 13.16
C GLU A 82 -12.24 -13.40 13.06
N GLU A 83 -12.48 -14.16 11.98
CA GLU A 83 -11.83 -15.47 11.76
C GLU A 83 -10.32 -15.33 11.55
N VAL A 84 -9.87 -14.30 10.81
CA VAL A 84 -8.44 -14.02 10.63
C VAL A 84 -7.78 -13.61 11.95
N ALA A 85 -8.43 -12.75 12.74
CA ALA A 85 -7.93 -12.36 14.05
C ALA A 85 -7.84 -13.54 15.01
N ALA A 86 -8.83 -14.46 14.98
CA ALA A 86 -8.83 -15.68 15.77
C ALA A 86 -7.70 -16.65 15.36
N GLU A 87 -7.47 -16.88 14.07
CA GLU A 87 -6.36 -17.71 13.58
C GLU A 87 -4.98 -17.14 14.00
N LEU A 88 -4.87 -15.81 14.07
CA LEU A 88 -3.65 -15.12 14.50
C LEU A 88 -3.52 -14.98 16.04
N ASP A 89 -4.52 -15.41 16.81
CA ASP A 89 -4.61 -15.21 18.27
C ASP A 89 -4.48 -13.72 18.67
N VAL A 90 -5.15 -12.84 17.92
CA VAL A 90 -5.13 -11.38 18.12
C VAL A 90 -6.48 -10.88 18.60
N ASP A 91 -6.48 -10.14 19.71
CA ASP A 91 -7.67 -9.39 20.16
C ASP A 91 -7.73 -8.04 19.43
N ILE A 92 -8.64 -7.94 18.46
CA ILE A 92 -8.84 -6.74 17.64
C ILE A 92 -9.88 -5.82 18.28
N SER A 93 -9.54 -4.54 18.46
CA SER A 93 -10.45 -3.52 19.02
C SER A 93 -10.81 -2.40 18.05
N GLY A 94 -10.27 -2.43 16.83
CA GLY A 94 -10.50 -1.40 15.83
C GLY A 94 -9.80 -1.67 14.51
N VAL A 95 -9.93 -0.69 13.60
CA VAL A 95 -9.38 -0.70 12.25
C VAL A 95 -8.50 0.55 12.02
N PRO A 96 -7.52 0.51 11.10
CA PRO A 96 -7.22 -0.60 10.21
C PRO A 96 -6.56 -1.78 10.95
N PHE A 97 -6.91 -2.99 10.55
CA PHE A 97 -6.14 -4.19 10.88
C PHE A 97 -5.49 -4.68 9.59
N ILE A 98 -4.16 -4.70 9.57
CA ILE A 98 -3.39 -5.00 8.37
C ILE A 98 -2.68 -6.33 8.55
N VAL A 99 -2.82 -7.25 7.60
CA VAL A 99 -2.30 -8.62 7.69
C VAL A 99 -1.43 -8.94 6.49
N LEU A 100 -0.29 -9.57 6.75
CA LEU A 100 0.65 -10.05 5.74
C LEU A 100 1.15 -11.44 6.16
N GLY A 101 0.77 -12.45 5.37
CA GLY A 101 1.21 -13.82 5.59
C GLY A 101 0.57 -14.45 6.83
N ASP A 102 1.26 -15.39 7.47
CA ASP A 102 0.76 -16.14 8.65
C ASP A 102 1.25 -15.60 10.00
N LYS A 103 1.99 -14.49 10.01
CA LYS A 103 2.71 -14.01 11.21
C LYS A 103 2.81 -12.51 11.37
N PHE A 104 2.74 -11.73 10.30
CA PHE A 104 2.93 -10.30 10.40
C PHE A 104 1.58 -9.59 10.33
N TYR A 105 1.32 -8.72 11.30
CA TYR A 105 0.12 -7.89 11.34
C TYR A 105 0.38 -6.57 12.07
N VAL A 106 -0.44 -5.57 11.76
CA VAL A 106 -0.44 -4.26 12.41
C VAL A 106 -1.86 -3.89 12.82
N THR A 107 -2.03 -3.37 14.02
CA THR A 107 -3.29 -2.77 14.50
C THR A 107 -3.14 -1.25 14.56
N GLY A 108 -3.90 -0.53 13.74
CA GLY A 108 -3.69 0.89 13.49
C GLY A 108 -2.77 1.14 12.29
N PHE A 109 -2.32 2.39 12.12
CA PHE A 109 -1.39 2.73 11.04
C PHE A 109 -0.59 4.01 11.33
N SER A 110 0.70 3.92 11.04
CA SER A 110 1.67 5.02 10.92
C SER A 110 2.54 4.81 9.66
N PRO A 111 3.22 5.85 9.15
CA PRO A 111 4.16 5.70 8.03
C PRO A 111 5.27 4.68 8.30
N GLU A 112 5.75 4.58 9.55
CA GLU A 112 6.74 3.60 9.97
C GLU A 112 6.22 2.16 9.83
N ASP A 113 4.95 1.91 10.19
CA ASP A 113 4.31 0.62 9.96
C ASP A 113 4.23 0.28 8.47
N GLY A 114 3.99 1.30 7.62
CA GLY A 114 4.00 1.15 6.17
C GLY A 114 5.37 0.72 5.63
N GLU A 115 6.44 1.37 6.10
CA GLU A 115 7.82 1.00 5.74
C GLU A 115 8.13 -0.46 6.15
N GLU A 116 7.74 -0.86 7.36
CA GLU A 116 7.91 -2.23 7.84
C GLU A 116 7.11 -3.25 7.01
N LEU A 117 5.87 -2.94 6.66
CA LEU A 117 5.03 -3.77 5.80
C LEU A 117 5.66 -3.99 4.42
N VAL A 118 6.28 -2.97 3.84
CA VAL A 118 7.01 -3.09 2.56
C VAL A 118 8.22 -4.00 2.71
N ASP A 119 9.04 -3.79 3.74
CA ASP A 119 10.23 -4.62 3.98
C ASP A 119 9.86 -6.10 4.15
N VAL A 120 8.83 -6.38 4.95
CA VAL A 120 8.31 -7.75 5.16
C VAL A 120 7.72 -8.33 3.87
N ALA A 121 6.99 -7.54 3.08
CA ALA A 121 6.44 -8.02 1.80
C ALA A 121 7.56 -8.43 0.81
N LEU A 122 8.64 -7.66 0.74
CA LEU A 122 9.79 -7.96 -0.11
C LEU A 122 10.57 -9.19 0.37
N GLU A 123 10.63 -9.42 1.69
CA GLU A 123 11.18 -10.64 2.27
C GLU A 123 10.30 -11.86 1.92
N GLU A 124 8.99 -11.77 2.16
CA GLU A 124 8.04 -12.85 1.92
C GLU A 124 7.89 -13.20 0.43
N TYR A 125 8.08 -12.24 -0.49
CA TYR A 125 8.09 -12.51 -1.93
C TYR A 125 9.18 -13.53 -2.33
N GLN A 126 10.30 -13.53 -1.62
CA GLN A 126 11.39 -14.49 -1.83
C GLN A 126 11.19 -15.79 -1.04
N ASN A 127 10.23 -15.81 -0.12
CA ASN A 127 9.97 -16.93 0.78
C ASN A 127 9.04 -17.96 0.14
N LYS A 128 9.60 -19.10 -0.29
CA LYS A 128 8.83 -20.23 -0.82
C LYS A 128 7.85 -20.88 0.18
N LYS A 129 7.87 -20.46 1.44
CA LYS A 129 6.97 -20.91 2.50
C LYS A 129 5.94 -19.85 2.91
N TYR A 130 5.86 -18.74 2.16
CA TYR A 130 4.80 -17.75 2.34
C TYR A 130 3.43 -18.44 2.36
N LYS A 131 2.58 -18.00 3.29
CA LYS A 131 1.21 -18.50 3.42
C LYS A 131 0.26 -17.33 3.53
N ASP A 132 -0.60 -17.20 2.53
CA ASP A 132 -1.69 -16.24 2.58
C ASP A 132 -2.85 -16.80 3.43
N ILE A 133 -2.87 -16.45 4.72
CA ILE A 133 -3.91 -16.94 5.64
C ILE A 133 -5.28 -16.33 5.33
N VAL A 134 -5.32 -15.10 4.83
CA VAL A 134 -6.58 -14.40 4.56
C VAL A 134 -7.26 -15.04 3.36
N ALA A 135 -6.51 -15.34 2.30
CA ALA A 135 -7.02 -16.08 1.14
C ALA A 135 -7.46 -17.50 1.54
N LYS A 136 -6.70 -18.18 2.40
CA LYS A 136 -7.06 -19.51 2.93
C LYS A 136 -8.41 -19.47 3.66
N ILE A 137 -8.56 -18.58 4.64
CA ILE A 137 -9.77 -18.46 5.47
C ILE A 137 -10.96 -18.01 4.63
N SER A 138 -10.78 -17.02 3.76
CA SER A 138 -11.84 -16.56 2.85
C SER A 138 -12.37 -17.70 1.95
N LYS A 139 -11.47 -18.57 1.49
CA LYS A 139 -11.85 -19.78 0.74
C LYS A 139 -12.58 -20.80 1.62
N GLU A 140 -12.12 -21.04 2.84
CA GLU A 140 -12.77 -21.97 3.79
C GLU A 140 -14.20 -21.53 4.11
N ILE A 141 -14.41 -20.23 4.38
CA ILE A 141 -15.74 -19.61 4.53
C ILE A 141 -16.59 -19.87 3.28
N SER A 142 -16.05 -19.58 2.10
CA SER A 142 -16.75 -19.78 0.82
C SER A 142 -17.17 -21.24 0.59
N ASP A 143 -16.28 -22.19 0.89
CA ASP A 143 -16.52 -23.62 0.75
C ASP A 143 -17.58 -24.12 1.73
N ASP A 144 -17.65 -23.56 2.94
CA ASP A 144 -18.65 -23.94 3.94
C ASP A 144 -20.03 -23.34 3.64
N LEU A 145 -20.07 -22.09 3.17
CA LEU A 145 -21.32 -21.45 2.70
C LEU A 145 -21.94 -22.21 1.53
N THR A 146 -21.13 -22.66 0.57
CA THR A 146 -21.64 -23.43 -0.59
C THR A 146 -22.17 -24.81 -0.20
N LYS A 147 -21.60 -25.46 0.82
CA LYS A 147 -22.14 -26.74 1.35
C LYS A 147 -23.46 -26.54 2.10
N ASN A 148 -23.58 -25.46 2.87
CA ASN A 148 -24.72 -25.21 3.77
C ASN A 148 -25.91 -24.50 3.11
N LYS A 149 -25.73 -23.82 1.96
CA LYS A 149 -26.84 -23.28 1.13
C LYS A 149 -27.93 -24.30 0.76
N ASN A 150 -27.66 -25.60 0.92
CA ASN A 150 -28.64 -26.67 0.71
C ASN A 150 -29.58 -26.92 1.92
N LYS A 151 -29.41 -26.23 3.05
CA LYS A 151 -30.18 -26.48 4.28
C LYS A 151 -31.03 -25.30 4.73
N ASP A 152 -30.52 -24.08 4.63
CA ASP A 152 -31.12 -22.91 5.27
C ASP A 152 -31.18 -21.78 4.21
N ASN A 153 -32.39 -21.33 3.85
CA ASN A 153 -32.63 -20.37 2.75
C ASN A 153 -32.19 -18.92 3.09
N GLU A 154 -31.11 -18.75 3.84
CA GLU A 154 -30.52 -17.47 4.22
C GLU A 154 -29.33 -17.17 3.31
N GLU A 155 -29.43 -16.07 2.57
CA GLU A 155 -28.40 -15.63 1.62
C GLU A 155 -27.25 -14.99 2.39
N ILE A 156 -26.31 -15.81 2.85
CA ILE A 156 -25.05 -15.29 3.41
C ILE A 156 -24.15 -14.87 2.25
N GLU A 157 -23.76 -13.60 2.25
CA GLU A 157 -22.90 -12.97 1.24
C GLU A 157 -21.44 -13.44 1.40
N LEU A 158 -20.73 -13.58 0.27
CA LEU A 158 -19.30 -13.91 0.27
C LEU A 158 -18.49 -12.66 0.61
N PRO A 159 -17.32 -12.78 1.28
CA PRO A 159 -16.44 -11.65 1.51
C PRO A 159 -16.14 -10.89 0.21
N GLN A 160 -16.29 -9.56 0.26
CA GLN A 160 -16.13 -8.67 -0.87
C GLN A 160 -14.90 -7.80 -0.67
N SER A 161 -13.84 -8.15 -1.40
CA SER A 161 -12.62 -7.35 -1.44
C SER A 161 -12.69 -6.24 -2.47
N THR A 162 -11.92 -5.19 -2.23
CA THR A 162 -11.73 -4.06 -3.14
C THR A 162 -10.23 -3.81 -3.33
N SER A 163 -9.81 -3.50 -4.56
CA SER A 163 -8.40 -3.14 -4.82
C SER A 163 -8.02 -1.84 -4.10
N LEU A 164 -6.72 -1.63 -3.85
CA LEU A 164 -6.21 -0.38 -3.28
C LEU A 164 -6.69 0.86 -4.02
N TYR A 165 -6.67 0.83 -5.36
CA TYR A 165 -7.13 1.94 -6.19
C TYR A 165 -8.61 2.26 -5.97
N ALA A 166 -9.46 1.24 -5.91
CA ALA A 166 -10.89 1.45 -5.72
C ALA A 166 -11.19 1.94 -4.29
N ALA A 167 -10.48 1.42 -3.29
CA ALA A 167 -10.55 1.94 -1.92
C ALA A 167 -10.09 3.40 -1.85
N ALA A 168 -8.99 3.77 -2.52
CA ALA A 168 -8.50 5.15 -2.55
C ALA A 168 -9.52 6.11 -3.21
N LYS A 169 -10.20 5.65 -4.26
CA LYS A 169 -11.28 6.41 -4.89
C LYS A 169 -12.47 6.61 -3.96
N ASP A 170 -12.86 5.59 -3.20
CA ASP A 170 -13.97 5.68 -2.23
C ASP A 170 -13.68 6.69 -1.12
N GLU A 171 -12.43 6.74 -0.63
CA GLU A 171 -11.95 7.72 0.35
C GLU A 171 -11.79 9.15 -0.24
N GLY A 172 -12.03 9.33 -1.54
CA GLY A 172 -11.99 10.63 -2.20
C GLY A 172 -10.58 11.10 -2.60
N PHE A 173 -9.58 10.22 -2.64
CA PHE A 173 -8.28 10.54 -3.22
C PHE A 173 -8.42 10.73 -4.74
N VAL A 174 -7.89 11.84 -5.27
CA VAL A 174 -7.94 12.14 -6.70
C VAL A 174 -7.04 11.15 -7.43
N VAL A 175 -7.66 10.21 -8.12
CA VAL A 175 -6.96 9.39 -9.11
C VAL A 175 -6.78 10.20 -10.40
N ASP A 176 -5.68 10.92 -10.52
CA ASP A 176 -5.18 11.26 -11.86
C ASP A 176 -4.57 9.98 -12.44
N ASN A 177 -5.26 9.37 -13.40
CA ASN A 177 -4.72 8.25 -14.19
C ASN A 177 -3.42 8.70 -14.87
N SER A 178 -2.26 8.36 -14.29
CA SER A 178 -0.95 8.58 -14.91
C SER A 178 -0.25 7.26 -15.25
N SER A 179 -1.01 6.23 -15.62
CA SER A 179 -0.46 5.11 -16.41
C SER A 179 -0.02 5.53 -17.83
N ASP A 180 -0.12 6.82 -18.17
CA ASP A 180 0.41 7.43 -19.39
C ASP A 180 1.34 8.63 -19.07
N THR A 181 2.16 8.52 -18.02
CA THR A 181 3.44 9.25 -18.00
C THR A 181 4.46 8.45 -17.22
N ALA A 182 5.24 7.65 -17.94
CA ALA A 182 6.52 7.16 -17.46
C ALA A 182 7.24 8.28 -16.67
N ALA A 183 7.54 8.00 -15.40
CA ALA A 183 8.38 8.83 -14.56
C ALA A 183 7.92 10.30 -14.37
N ILE A 184 6.82 10.51 -13.63
CA ILE A 184 6.76 11.73 -12.79
C ILE A 184 7.40 11.37 -11.45
N LEU A 185 8.73 11.28 -11.54
CA LEU A 185 9.67 11.74 -10.53
C LEU A 185 9.18 11.62 -9.08
N GLY A 186 9.73 10.64 -8.37
CA GLY A 186 9.93 10.67 -6.91
C GLY A 186 10.78 11.87 -6.47
N ILE A 187 10.28 13.05 -6.80
CA ILE A 187 10.77 14.34 -6.40
C ILE A 187 9.63 14.93 -5.60
N SER A 188 9.77 14.75 -4.29
CA SER A 188 9.23 15.62 -3.26
C SER A 188 8.92 17.00 -3.85
N ALA A 189 7.66 17.44 -3.71
CA ALA A 189 7.14 18.74 -4.17
C ALA A 189 8.02 19.95 -3.76
N VAL A 190 9.00 19.73 -2.88
CA VAL A 190 10.05 20.67 -2.46
C VAL A 190 11.04 21.05 -3.58
N VAL A 191 11.39 20.15 -4.52
CA VAL A 191 12.44 20.48 -5.53
C VAL A 191 11.87 21.24 -6.74
N ALA A 192 10.62 21.00 -7.12
CA ALA A 192 9.98 21.69 -8.25
C ALA A 192 9.90 23.21 -8.02
N ILE A 193 9.69 23.63 -6.77
CA ILE A 193 9.67 25.05 -6.37
C ILE A 193 11.06 25.70 -6.54
N VAL A 194 12.14 24.96 -6.27
CA VAL A 194 13.52 25.47 -6.40
C VAL A 194 13.88 25.67 -7.88
N ILE A 195 13.51 24.75 -8.76
CA ILE A 195 13.84 24.85 -10.20
C ILE A 195 13.07 26.01 -10.87
N LEU A 196 11.78 26.19 -10.56
CA LEU A 196 10.99 27.30 -11.09
C LEU A 196 11.47 28.66 -10.56
N GLY A 197 11.89 28.73 -9.29
CA GLY A 197 12.48 29.93 -8.70
C GLY A 197 13.76 30.39 -9.41
N PHE A 198 14.66 29.46 -9.77
CA PHE A 198 15.89 29.77 -10.49
C PHE A 198 15.66 30.25 -11.94
N ILE A 199 14.64 29.72 -12.63
CA ILE A 199 14.29 30.14 -14.00
C ILE A 199 13.72 31.56 -14.04
N VAL A 200 12.91 31.94 -13.04
CA VAL A 200 12.35 33.30 -12.94
C VAL A 200 13.42 34.35 -12.61
N ILE A 201 14.38 34.02 -11.73
CA ILE A 201 15.45 34.95 -11.35
C ILE A 201 16.39 35.25 -12.52
N THR A 202 16.70 34.25 -13.36
CA THR A 202 17.59 34.43 -14.52
C THR A 202 16.96 35.23 -15.66
N ARG A 203 15.63 35.19 -15.82
CA ARG A 203 14.93 36.03 -16.81
C ARG A 203 14.84 37.51 -16.43
N LYS A 204 14.97 37.87 -15.16
CA LYS A 204 14.88 39.27 -14.69
C LYS A 204 16.21 40.04 -14.80
N GLN A 205 17.30 39.37 -15.17
CA GLN A 205 18.66 39.93 -15.20
C GLN A 205 19.25 40.06 -16.62
N ASN A 206 18.46 39.79 -17.67
CA ASN A 206 18.82 40.04 -19.07
C ASN A 206 17.96 41.16 -19.67
#